data_AF-A0A1Q9GIP5-F1
#
_entry.id   AF-A0A1Q9GIP5-F1
#
_cell.length_a   1.000
_cell.length_b   1.000
_cell.length_c   1.000
_cell.angle_alpha   90.00
_cell.angle_beta   90.00
_cell.angle_gamma   90.00
#
_symmetry.space_group_name_H-M   'P 1'
#
loop_
_entity.id
_entity.type
_entity.pdbx_description
1 polymer ?
#
loop_
_entity_poly.entity_id
_entity_poly.type
_entity_poly.pdbx_seq_one_letter_code
_entity_poly.pdbx_strand_id
1 'polypeptide(L)'
;MKAGCRKGWTRSFKVSLAAVLTIGSMPQAFADTTDARCDIHLPGSDKPSAQYLCVFSQRQGYITIERDDGVYYDFTPVGETPGNYKDSRGYPVYRQSGLGQKGLIFKLQEESVYVYWDTSELE
;
A
#
# COMPACT_ATOMS: atom_id res chain seq x y z
N MET A 1 -27.84 56.59 10.04
CA MET A 1 -28.66 55.90 11.06
C MET A 1 -29.92 55.35 10.39
N LYS A 2 -30.13 54.01 10.43
CA LYS A 2 -31.37 53.24 10.12
C LYS A 2 -31.92 53.35 8.67
N ALA A 3 -32.63 52.41 8.05
CA ALA A 3 -32.83 50.95 8.14
C ALA A 3 -33.77 50.57 6.97
N GLY A 4 -33.66 49.32 6.45
CA GLY A 4 -34.71 48.59 5.72
C GLY A 4 -34.78 48.80 4.20
N CYS A 5 -35.30 47.89 3.37
CA CYS A 5 -35.66 46.48 3.48
C CYS A 5 -36.01 45.95 2.06
N ARG A 6 -35.51 44.76 1.72
CA ARG A 6 -35.94 43.73 0.74
C ARG A 6 -36.83 44.08 -0.49
N LYS A 7 -36.33 43.73 -1.68
CA LYS A 7 -37.06 43.08 -2.80
C LYS A 7 -36.13 41.98 -3.32
N GLY A 8 -36.41 40.69 -3.20
CA GLY A 8 -37.55 40.01 -3.83
C GLY A 8 -37.04 39.31 -5.09
N TRP A 9 -36.29 38.21 -4.94
CA TRP A 9 -35.91 37.37 -6.07
C TRP A 9 -36.59 36.01 -5.93
N THR A 10 -37.80 35.93 -6.44
CA THR A 10 -38.47 34.67 -6.74
C THR A 10 -37.79 34.06 -7.96
N ARG A 11 -37.15 32.90 -7.79
CA ARG A 11 -36.93 31.96 -8.90
C ARG A 11 -37.50 30.62 -8.50
N SER A 12 -38.65 30.34 -9.12
CA SER A 12 -39.40 29.11 -9.05
C SER A 12 -38.49 27.91 -9.23
N PHE A 13 -38.38 27.07 -8.21
CA PHE A 13 -37.68 25.81 -8.25
C PHE A 13 -38.58 24.80 -8.98
N LYS A 14 -38.33 24.59 -10.28
CA LYS A 14 -38.90 23.45 -11.01
C LYS A 14 -38.06 22.21 -10.64
N VAL A 15 -38.56 21.38 -9.74
CA VAL A 15 -38.01 20.07 -9.45
C VAL A 15 -38.20 19.20 -10.69
N SER A 16 -37.13 19.04 -11.48
CA SER A 16 -37.08 18.01 -12.53
C SER A 16 -36.50 16.75 -11.92
N LEU A 17 -37.29 15.67 -11.98
CA LEU A 17 -36.92 14.33 -11.54
C LEU A 17 -35.87 13.75 -12.51
N ALA A 18 -34.60 14.05 -12.30
CA ALA A 18 -33.49 13.42 -13.01
C ALA A 18 -32.95 12.29 -12.13
N ALA A 19 -33.16 11.04 -12.55
CA ALA A 19 -32.54 9.87 -11.94
C ALA A 19 -31.02 9.94 -12.18
N VAL A 20 -30.27 10.40 -11.17
CA VAL A 20 -28.81 10.40 -11.19
C VAL A 20 -28.34 8.97 -10.90
N LEU A 21 -27.98 8.24 -11.96
CA LEU A 21 -27.17 7.02 -11.86
C LEU A 21 -25.79 7.42 -11.34
N THR A 22 -25.59 7.40 -10.02
CA THR A 22 -24.25 7.50 -9.41
C THR A 22 -23.50 6.22 -9.72
N ILE A 23 -22.71 6.25 -10.81
CA ILE A 23 -21.68 5.24 -11.06
C ILE A 23 -20.64 5.43 -9.95
N GLY A 24 -20.65 4.54 -8.96
CA GLY A 24 -19.68 4.55 -7.89
C GLY A 24 -18.29 4.27 -8.45
N SER A 25 -17.40 5.24 -8.37
CA SER A 25 -15.98 5.04 -8.62
C SER A 25 -15.44 4.10 -7.56
N MET A 26 -15.36 2.80 -7.87
CA MET A 26 -14.57 1.88 -7.05
C MET A 26 -13.12 2.35 -7.13
N PRO A 27 -12.41 2.53 -5.99
CA PRO A 27 -10.98 2.80 -6.04
C PRO A 27 -10.31 1.62 -6.74
N GLN A 28 -9.72 1.86 -7.90
CA GLN A 28 -8.87 0.88 -8.57
C GLN A 28 -7.64 0.69 -7.67
N ALA A 29 -7.62 -0.39 -6.89
CA ALA A 29 -6.40 -0.83 -6.26
C ALA A 29 -5.46 -1.30 -7.38
N PHE A 30 -4.44 -0.50 -7.68
CA PHE A 30 -3.40 -0.91 -8.62
C PHE A 30 -2.72 -2.16 -8.05
N ALA A 31 -2.72 -3.21 -8.86
CA ALA A 31 -1.99 -4.43 -8.60
C ALA A 31 -0.52 -4.20 -8.99
N ASP A 32 0.25 -3.56 -8.10
CA ASP A 32 1.65 -3.27 -8.38
C ASP A 32 2.43 -4.58 -8.25
N THR A 33 2.83 -5.14 -9.39
CA THR A 33 3.81 -6.23 -9.46
C THR A 33 5.05 -5.68 -10.14
N THR A 34 6.21 -5.84 -9.53
CA THR A 34 7.47 -5.29 -10.05
C THR A 34 8.65 -6.15 -9.63
N ASP A 35 9.68 -6.18 -10.47
CA ASP A 35 11.00 -6.65 -10.09
C ASP A 35 11.60 -5.69 -9.07
N ALA A 36 12.37 -6.24 -8.14
CA ALA A 36 12.95 -5.54 -7.00
C ALA A 36 14.23 -6.27 -6.53
N ARG A 37 15.02 -5.56 -5.73
CA ARG A 37 16.08 -6.15 -4.92
C ARG A 37 15.56 -6.34 -3.49
N CYS A 38 15.77 -7.51 -2.92
CA CYS A 38 15.42 -7.84 -1.54
C CYS A 38 16.67 -8.01 -0.67
N ASP A 39 16.83 -7.11 0.29
CA ASP A 39 17.90 -7.14 1.28
C ASP A 39 17.37 -7.72 2.61
N ILE A 40 17.94 -8.85 3.04
CA ILE A 40 17.50 -9.58 4.24
C ILE A 40 18.33 -9.14 5.44
N HIS A 41 17.68 -8.60 6.46
CA HIS A 41 18.32 -8.16 7.70
C HIS A 41 17.92 -9.04 8.87
N LEU A 42 18.90 -9.69 9.49
CA LEU A 42 18.69 -10.41 10.75
C LEU A 42 18.53 -9.45 11.94
N PRO A 43 17.86 -9.88 13.03
CA PRO A 43 17.65 -9.04 14.20
C PRO A 43 18.96 -8.48 14.76
N GLY A 44 19.03 -7.16 14.90
CA GLY A 44 20.21 -6.47 15.43
C GLY A 44 21.34 -6.23 14.43
N SER A 45 21.16 -6.60 13.15
CA SER A 45 22.13 -6.27 12.09
C SER A 45 21.79 -4.96 11.40
N ASP A 46 22.78 -4.07 11.28
CA ASP A 46 22.68 -2.82 10.50
C ASP A 46 23.02 -3.01 9.00
N LYS A 47 23.43 -4.23 8.62
CA LYS A 47 23.77 -4.60 7.24
C LYS A 47 22.91 -5.77 6.76
N PRO A 48 22.65 -5.87 5.45
CA PRO A 48 22.01 -7.06 4.90
C PRO A 48 22.89 -8.28 5.15
N SER A 49 22.28 -9.34 5.65
CA SER A 49 22.87 -10.67 5.78
C SER A 49 22.89 -11.40 4.44
N ALA A 50 21.97 -11.06 3.54
CA ALA A 50 21.92 -11.53 2.17
C ALA A 50 21.14 -10.55 1.29
N GLN A 51 21.35 -10.63 -0.03
CA GLN A 51 20.67 -9.82 -1.05
C GLN A 51 20.24 -10.74 -2.20
N TYR A 52 19.04 -10.52 -2.71
CA TYR A 52 18.40 -11.37 -3.73
C TYR A 52 17.66 -10.53 -4.75
N LEU A 53 17.57 -11.00 -5.99
CA LEU A 53 16.53 -10.51 -6.88
C LEU A 53 15.19 -11.04 -6.39
N CYS A 54 14.14 -10.24 -6.50
CA CYS A 54 12.81 -10.65 -6.07
C CYS A 54 11.71 -9.97 -6.89
N VAL A 55 10.54 -10.60 -6.91
CA VAL A 55 9.32 -10.02 -7.45
C VAL A 55 8.41 -9.62 -6.30
N PHE A 56 8.13 -8.33 -6.18
CA PHE A 56 7.17 -7.79 -5.24
C PHE A 56 5.79 -7.70 -5.90
N SER A 57 4.74 -8.13 -5.22
CA SER A 57 3.35 -7.89 -5.64
C SER A 57 2.50 -7.38 -4.49
N GLN A 58 1.67 -6.37 -4.75
CA GLN A 58 0.60 -5.95 -3.84
C GLN A 58 -0.75 -5.95 -4.58
N ARG A 59 -1.73 -6.73 -4.09
CA ARG A 59 -3.07 -6.84 -4.69
C ARG A 59 -4.15 -6.90 -3.62
N GLN A 60 -5.10 -5.96 -3.68
CA GLN A 60 -6.23 -5.91 -2.73
C GLN A 60 -5.78 -5.96 -1.25
N GLY A 61 -4.63 -5.36 -0.95
CA GLY A 61 -4.04 -5.36 0.39
C GLY A 61 -3.22 -6.61 0.74
N TYR A 62 -3.24 -7.67 -0.05
CA TYR A 62 -2.30 -8.79 0.07
C TYR A 62 -0.95 -8.41 -0.50
N ILE A 63 0.11 -8.97 0.07
CA ILE A 63 1.48 -8.76 -0.41
C ILE A 63 2.15 -10.12 -0.60
N THR A 64 2.83 -10.28 -1.72
CA THR A 64 3.72 -11.41 -1.95
C THR A 64 5.11 -10.92 -2.32
N ILE A 65 6.14 -11.60 -1.85
CA ILE A 65 7.52 -11.37 -2.23
C ILE A 65 8.13 -12.72 -2.60
N GLU A 66 8.47 -12.90 -3.86
CA GLU A 66 9.10 -14.12 -4.37
C GLU A 66 10.58 -13.82 -4.63
N ARG A 67 11.48 -14.44 -3.86
CA ARG A 67 12.92 -14.33 -4.06
C ARG A 67 13.40 -15.33 -5.11
N ASP A 68 14.47 -14.97 -5.81
CA ASP A 68 15.13 -15.82 -6.80
C ASP A 68 15.66 -17.15 -6.24
N ASP A 69 15.96 -17.23 -4.95
CA ASP A 69 16.37 -18.44 -4.24
C ASP A 69 15.20 -19.35 -3.81
N GLY A 70 13.98 -19.02 -4.22
CA GLY A 70 12.78 -19.81 -4.02
C GLY A 70 12.06 -19.57 -2.68
N VAL A 71 12.55 -18.63 -1.86
CA VAL A 71 11.81 -18.21 -0.65
C VAL A 71 10.60 -17.36 -1.04
N TYR A 72 9.43 -17.73 -0.52
CA TYR A 72 8.16 -17.07 -0.80
C TYR A 72 7.53 -16.50 0.47
N TYR A 73 7.33 -15.19 0.48
CA TYR A 73 6.57 -14.51 1.52
C TYR A 73 5.16 -14.24 1.03
N ASP A 74 4.18 -14.59 1.87
CA ASP A 74 2.75 -14.32 1.65
C ASP A 74 2.19 -13.60 2.88
N PHE A 75 1.74 -12.37 2.69
CA PHE A 75 1.25 -11.50 3.75
C PHE A 75 -0.23 -11.19 3.56
N THR A 76 -1.03 -11.66 4.52
CA THR A 76 -2.48 -11.38 4.59
C THR A 76 -2.74 -10.12 5.40
N PRO A 77 -3.48 -9.11 4.90
CA PRO A 77 -3.78 -7.90 5.64
C PRO A 77 -4.64 -8.17 6.88
N VAL A 78 -4.41 -7.40 7.94
CA VAL A 78 -5.17 -7.49 9.20
C VAL A 78 -5.90 -6.19 9.48
N GLY A 79 -7.23 -6.25 9.49
CA GLY A 79 -8.09 -5.10 9.70
C GLY A 79 -8.04 -4.07 8.56
N GLU A 80 -8.56 -2.88 8.83
CA GLU A 80 -8.68 -1.81 7.82
C GLU A 80 -7.45 -0.91 7.74
N THR A 81 -6.54 -0.99 8.72
CA THR A 81 -5.36 -0.11 8.80
C THR A 81 -4.22 -0.68 7.96
N PRO A 82 -3.77 0.04 6.91
CA PRO A 82 -2.67 -0.43 6.06
C PRO A 82 -1.38 -0.65 6.84
N GLY A 83 -0.59 -1.63 6.41
CA GLY A 83 0.73 -1.89 6.99
C GLY A 83 0.78 -2.96 8.09
N ASN A 84 -0.37 -3.55 8.43
CA ASN A 84 -0.46 -4.66 9.38
C ASN A 84 -0.87 -5.93 8.64
N TYR A 85 -0.05 -6.98 8.77
CA TYR A 85 -0.28 -8.25 8.08
C TYR A 85 0.02 -9.43 8.99
N LYS A 86 -0.32 -10.63 8.51
CA LYS A 86 0.20 -11.91 9.02
C LYS A 86 0.92 -12.64 7.91
N ASP A 87 2.01 -13.32 8.26
CA ASP A 87 2.65 -14.28 7.36
C ASP A 87 1.81 -15.57 7.22
N SER A 88 2.26 -16.48 6.35
CA SER A 88 1.63 -17.79 6.14
C SER A 88 1.59 -18.67 7.40
N ARG A 89 2.42 -18.39 8.41
CA ARG A 89 2.44 -19.05 9.72
C ARG A 89 1.52 -18.37 10.74
N GLY A 90 0.93 -17.23 10.40
CA GLY A 90 0.04 -16.44 11.26
C GLY A 90 0.77 -15.46 12.18
N TYR A 91 2.09 -15.30 12.05
CA TYR A 91 2.89 -14.35 12.82
C TYR A 91 2.71 -12.93 12.26
N PRO A 92 2.77 -11.89 13.11
CA PRO A 92 2.57 -10.53 12.67
C PRO A 92 3.72 -10.05 11.78
N VAL A 93 3.36 -9.30 10.74
CA VAL A 93 4.29 -8.61 9.84
C VAL A 93 3.89 -7.14 9.75
N TYR A 94 4.86 -6.25 9.90
CA TYR A 94 4.62 -4.81 9.89
C TYR A 94 5.36 -4.12 8.76
N ARG A 95 4.64 -3.35 7.95
CA ARG A 95 5.27 -2.46 6.97
C ARG A 95 5.76 -1.21 7.67
N GLN A 96 7.05 -0.93 7.56
CA GLN A 96 7.69 0.23 8.16
C GLN A 96 8.05 1.28 7.10
N SER A 97 8.06 2.54 7.51
CA SER A 97 8.74 3.61 6.77
C SER A 97 10.26 3.49 6.95
N GLY A 98 11.03 4.13 6.08
CA GLY A 98 12.50 4.18 6.21
C GLY A 98 13.24 4.32 4.89
N LEU A 99 12.65 3.84 3.79
CA LEU A 99 13.26 3.89 2.45
C LEU A 99 12.73 5.04 1.57
N GLY A 100 11.69 5.74 2.00
CA GLY A 100 11.08 6.82 1.21
C GLY A 100 10.58 6.30 -0.13
N GLN A 101 11.04 6.91 -1.23
CA GLN A 101 10.67 6.51 -2.59
C GLN A 101 11.50 5.32 -3.12
N LYS A 102 12.52 4.87 -2.39
CA LYS A 102 13.42 3.81 -2.85
C LYS A 102 12.84 2.41 -2.69
N GLY A 103 11.82 2.24 -1.83
CA GLY A 103 11.42 0.91 -1.41
C GLY A 103 10.44 0.84 -0.25
N LEU A 104 10.24 -0.38 0.24
CA LEU A 104 9.43 -0.71 1.41
C LEU A 104 10.22 -1.59 2.39
N ILE A 105 9.84 -1.57 3.67
CA ILE A 105 10.42 -2.45 4.69
C ILE A 105 9.29 -3.29 5.29
N PHE A 106 9.51 -4.60 5.38
CA PHE A 106 8.64 -5.53 6.09
C PHE A 106 9.39 -6.13 7.27
N LYS A 107 8.92 -5.88 8.49
CA LYS A 107 9.42 -6.53 9.70
C LYS A 107 8.64 -7.79 9.97
N LEU A 108 9.33 -8.93 9.93
CA LEU A 108 8.84 -10.24 10.34
C LEU A 108 9.40 -10.57 11.73
N GLN A 109 9.05 -11.73 12.27
CA GLN A 109 9.51 -12.20 13.57
C GLN A 109 11.01 -12.50 13.60
N GLU A 110 11.52 -13.14 12.55
CA GLU A 110 12.88 -13.70 12.51
C GLU A 110 13.84 -12.86 11.67
N GLU A 111 13.33 -11.94 10.85
CA GLU A 111 14.11 -11.11 9.93
C GLU A 111 13.32 -9.87 9.49
N SER A 112 13.97 -9.00 8.73
CA SER A 112 13.33 -7.90 8.02
C SER A 112 13.68 -7.96 6.54
N VAL A 113 12.68 -7.77 5.68
CA VAL A 113 12.86 -7.74 4.23
C VAL A 113 12.79 -6.28 3.77
N TYR A 114 13.89 -5.78 3.23
CA TYR A 114 13.99 -4.45 2.64
C TYR A 114 13.85 -4.62 1.13
N VAL A 115 12.75 -4.13 0.58
CA VAL A 115 12.43 -4.24 -0.85
C VAL A 115 12.81 -2.92 -1.51
N TYR A 116 13.80 -2.94 -2.40
CA TYR A 116 14.28 -1.81 -3.17
C TYR A 116 13.82 -1.89 -4.63
N TRP A 117 13.38 -0.77 -5.19
CA TRP A 117 12.93 -0.69 -6.59
C TRP A 117 14.09 -0.66 -7.60
N ASP A 118 15.31 -0.47 -7.12
CA ASP A 118 16.52 -0.46 -7.93
C ASP A 118 17.21 -1.84 -7.86
N THR A 119 17.22 -2.51 -9.01
CA THR A 119 17.80 -3.86 -9.19
C THR A 119 19.25 -3.83 -9.65
N SER A 120 19.80 -2.67 -9.99
CA SER A 120 21.10 -2.53 -10.68
C SER A 120 22.30 -3.06 -9.88
N GLU A 121 22.18 -3.20 -8.55
CA GLU A 121 23.23 -3.77 -7.70
C GLU A 121 23.37 -5.30 -7.83
N LEU A 122 22.45 -5.98 -8.52
CA LEU A 122 22.44 -7.43 -8.71
C LEU A 122 22.53 -7.89 -10.18
N GLU A 123 22.66 -6.95 -11.14
CA GLU A 123 22.80 -7.22 -12.58
C GLU A 123 24.25 -7.41 -13.05
#